data_AF-A0AAW2I5B8-F1
#
_entry.id   AF-A0AAW2I5B8-F1
#
_cell.length_a   1.000
_cell.length_b   1.000
_cell.length_c   1.000
_cell.angle_alpha   90.00
_cell.angle_beta   90.00
_cell.angle_gamma   90.00
#
_symmetry.space_group_name_H-M   'P 1'
#
loop_
_entity.id
_entity.type
_entity.pdbx_description
1 polymer ?
#
loop_
_entity_poly.entity_id
_entity_poly.type
_entity_poly.pdbx_seq_one_letter_code
_entity_poly.pdbx_strand_id
1 'polypeptide(L)'
;MDFSTLEREVEAAVAADEKYQRENDAKFRAIEQNVPSYDHFRDMVKASHLTPLGKGEKIADPNIQHRNVIWNTANTQKSEPNLFSRHAQKKKHFTEQ
;
A
#
# COMPACT_ATOMS: atom_id res chain seq x y z
N MET A 1 -22.22 -39.40 21.14
CA MET A 1 -21.89 -38.25 20.28
C MET A 1 -21.50 -37.13 21.21
N ASP A 2 -20.26 -36.68 21.13
CA ASP A 2 -19.80 -35.53 21.91
C ASP A 2 -20.00 -34.27 21.06
N PHE A 3 -20.90 -33.40 21.49
CA PHE A 3 -21.21 -32.17 20.75
C PHE A 3 -20.06 -31.16 20.85
N SER A 4 -19.27 -31.21 21.92
CA SER A 4 -18.17 -30.27 22.16
C SER A 4 -17.01 -30.48 21.19
N THR A 5 -16.73 -31.73 20.80
CA THR A 5 -15.70 -32.03 19.80
C THR A 5 -16.11 -31.54 18.42
N LEU A 6 -17.38 -31.72 18.08
CA LEU A 6 -17.94 -31.29 16.80
C LEU A 6 -17.98 -29.76 16.67
N GLU A 7 -18.36 -29.06 17.73
CA GLU A 7 -18.35 -27.59 17.77
C GLU A 7 -16.95 -27.03 17.54
N ARG A 8 -15.94 -27.57 18.24
CA ARG A 8 -14.54 -27.16 18.05
C ARG A 8 -14.02 -27.45 16.64
N GLU A 9 -14.42 -28.56 16.03
CA GLU A 9 -14.06 -28.88 14.65
C GLU A 9 -14.64 -27.86 13.65
N VAL A 10 -15.89 -27.45 13.86
CA VAL A 10 -16.54 -26.43 13.05
C VAL A 10 -15.85 -25.08 13.21
N GLU A 11 -15.57 -24.66 14.44
CA GLU A 11 -14.85 -23.40 14.70
C GLU A 11 -13.46 -23.38 14.05
N ALA A 12 -12.74 -24.49 14.13
CA ALA A 12 -11.43 -24.62 13.49
C ALA A 12 -11.51 -24.54 11.95
N ALA A 13 -12.55 -25.15 11.36
CA ALA A 13 -12.78 -25.08 9.92
C ALA A 13 -13.09 -23.65 9.46
N VAL A 14 -13.98 -22.95 10.17
CA VAL A 14 -14.31 -21.55 9.88
C VAL A 14 -13.08 -20.65 9.98
N ALA A 15 -12.29 -20.78 11.04
CA ALA A 15 -11.07 -19.99 11.21
C ALA A 15 -10.02 -20.26 10.11
N ALA A 16 -9.93 -21.51 9.63
CA ALA A 16 -9.06 -21.87 8.52
C ALA A 16 -9.50 -21.21 7.20
N ASP A 17 -10.80 -21.21 6.91
CA ASP A 17 -11.36 -20.58 5.72
C ASP A 17 -11.19 -19.05 5.75
N GLU A 18 -11.43 -18.41 6.89
CA GLU A 18 -11.20 -16.98 7.06
C GLU A 18 -9.72 -16.59 6.88
N LYS A 19 -8.81 -17.43 7.38
CA LYS A 19 -7.38 -17.25 7.16
C LYS A 19 -7.04 -17.36 5.67
N TYR A 20 -7.53 -18.40 5.01
CA TYR A 20 -7.30 -18.62 3.58
C TYR A 20 -7.79 -17.45 2.73
N GLN A 21 -8.98 -16.92 3.04
CA GLN A 21 -9.55 -15.79 2.32
C GLN A 21 -8.69 -14.53 2.47
N ARG A 22 -8.22 -14.21 3.69
CA ARG A 22 -7.34 -13.06 3.96
C ARG A 22 -5.99 -13.17 3.27
N GLU A 23 -5.37 -14.35 3.32
CA GLU A 23 -4.09 -14.58 2.66
C GLU A 23 -4.21 -14.46 1.14
N ASN A 24 -5.26 -15.01 0.54
CA ASN A 24 -5.48 -14.92 -0.90
C ASN A 24 -5.76 -13.50 -1.36
N ASP A 25 -6.59 -12.75 -0.64
CA ASP A 25 -6.79 -11.33 -0.89
C ASP A 25 -5.46 -10.56 -0.87
N ALA A 26 -4.59 -10.83 0.12
CA ALA A 26 -3.25 -10.25 0.15
C ALA A 26 -2.38 -10.68 -1.05
N LYS A 27 -2.46 -11.95 -1.50
CA LYS A 27 -1.76 -12.42 -2.72
C LYS A 27 -2.23 -11.65 -3.95
N PHE A 28 -3.54 -11.47 -4.13
CA PHE A 28 -4.10 -10.72 -5.26
C PHE A 28 -3.64 -9.26 -5.22
N ARG A 29 -3.75 -8.58 -4.07
CA ARG A 29 -3.27 -7.19 -3.91
C ARG A 29 -1.78 -7.05 -4.21
N ALA A 30 -0.94 -7.98 -3.77
CA ALA A 30 0.50 -7.95 -4.03
C ALA A 30 0.82 -8.10 -5.54
N ILE A 31 0.04 -8.93 -6.25
CA ILE A 31 0.16 -9.09 -7.70
C ILE A 31 -0.29 -7.81 -8.42
N GLU A 32 -1.44 -7.25 -8.03
CA GLU A 32 -1.96 -5.99 -8.58
C GLU A 32 -0.97 -4.83 -8.39
N GLN A 33 -0.30 -4.78 -7.24
CA GLN A 33 0.71 -3.78 -6.92
C GLN A 33 2.08 -4.04 -7.57
N ASN A 34 2.25 -5.14 -8.32
CA ASN A 34 3.50 -5.52 -8.99
C ASN A 34 4.73 -5.46 -8.05
N VAL A 35 4.62 -6.13 -6.91
CA VAL A 35 5.65 -6.13 -5.86
C VAL A 35 7.00 -6.64 -6.42
N PRO A 36 8.13 -5.95 -6.12
CA PRO A 36 9.40 -6.15 -6.85
C PRO A 36 10.16 -7.43 -6.50
N SER A 37 9.82 -8.11 -5.40
CA SER A 37 10.52 -9.32 -4.95
C SER A 37 9.59 -10.29 -4.24
N TYR A 38 9.96 -11.57 -4.25
CA TYR A 38 9.23 -12.60 -3.52
C TYR A 38 9.20 -12.36 -2.01
N ASP A 39 10.28 -11.83 -1.43
CA ASP A 39 10.32 -11.54 0.01
C ASP A 39 9.26 -10.50 0.40
N HIS A 40 9.10 -9.44 -0.40
CA HIS A 40 8.03 -8.46 -0.17
C HIS A 40 6.63 -9.10 -0.33
N PHE A 41 6.43 -9.95 -1.35
CA PHE A 41 5.17 -10.67 -1.52
C PHE A 41 4.86 -11.54 -0.31
N ARG A 42 5.86 -12.30 0.18
CA ARG A 42 5.75 -13.17 1.34
C ARG A 42 5.40 -12.38 2.60
N ASP A 43 6.04 -11.23 2.80
CA ASP A 43 5.80 -10.39 3.95
C ASP A 43 4.40 -9.78 3.92
N MET A 44 3.91 -9.34 2.75
CA MET A 44 2.52 -8.89 2.59
C MET A 44 1.51 -9.97 2.94
N VAL A 45 1.70 -11.20 2.47
CA VAL A 45 0.77 -12.32 2.76
C VAL A 45 0.81 -12.68 4.24
N LYS A 46 2.00 -12.75 4.85
CA LYS A 46 2.14 -13.02 6.29
C LYS A 46 1.51 -11.93 7.15
N ALA A 47 1.67 -10.68 6.77
CA ALA A 47 1.12 -9.54 7.49
C ALA A 47 -0.39 -9.34 7.28
N SER A 48 -1.05 -10.15 6.44
CA SER A 48 -2.50 -10.03 6.15
C SER A 48 -3.42 -10.17 7.37
N HIS A 49 -2.91 -10.75 8.46
CA HIS A 49 -3.66 -10.88 9.71
C HIS A 49 -3.54 -9.68 10.66
N LEU A 50 -2.75 -8.66 10.31
CA LEU A 50 -2.59 -7.49 11.17
C LEU A 50 -3.82 -6.60 11.09
N THR A 51 -4.33 -6.20 12.25
CA THR A 51 -5.40 -5.22 12.36
C THR A 51 -4.81 -3.80 12.34
N PRO A 52 -5.51 -2.82 11.76
CA PRO A 52 -5.11 -1.43 11.90
C PRO A 52 -5.12 -1.04 13.39
N LEU A 53 -4.17 -0.20 13.78
CA LEU A 53 -4.10 0.31 15.16
C LEU A 53 -5.37 1.11 15.50
N GLY A 54 -5.92 0.85 16.67
CA GLY A 54 -7.05 1.61 17.22
C GLY A 54 -6.67 3.05 17.56
N LYS A 55 -7.64 3.97 17.62
CA LYS A 55 -7.40 5.41 17.90
C LYS A 55 -6.73 5.67 19.28
N GLY A 56 -6.93 4.76 20.24
CA GLY A 56 -6.32 4.82 21.56
C GLY A 56 -5.02 4.03 21.70
N GLU A 57 -4.66 3.26 20.67
CA GLU A 57 -3.45 2.45 20.68
C GLU A 57 -2.26 3.32 20.32
N LYS A 58 -1.35 3.47 21.28
CA LYS A 58 -0.07 4.13 21.06
C LYS A 58 0.95 3.07 20.69
N ILE A 59 1.78 3.38 19.70
CA ILE A 59 2.97 2.58 19.42
C ILE A 59 3.83 2.64 20.70
N ALA A 60 3.92 1.53 21.42
CA ALA A 60 4.53 1.46 22.75
C ALA A 60 6.07 1.49 22.71
N ASP A 61 6.68 1.78 21.57
CA ASP A 61 8.13 1.84 21.43
C ASP A 61 8.64 3.18 22.00
N PRO A 62 9.37 3.17 23.13
CA PRO A 62 9.90 4.39 23.75
C PRO A 62 10.91 5.14 22.89
N ASN A 63 11.43 4.54 21.81
CA ASN A 63 12.32 5.19 20.85
C ASN A 63 11.59 5.82 19.67
N ILE A 64 10.30 5.52 19.46
CA ILE A 64 9.48 6.13 18.43
C ILE A 64 8.80 7.36 19.04
N GLN A 65 9.51 8.49 19.06
CA GLN A 65 8.88 9.78 19.31
C GLN A 65 7.78 9.97 18.26
N HIS A 66 6.54 10.13 18.70
CA HIS A 66 5.39 10.49 17.86
C HIS A 66 5.62 11.86 17.22
N ARG A 67 6.56 11.97 16.27
CA ARG A 67 6.54 13.08 15.32
C ARG A 67 5.25 12.91 14.55
N ASN A 68 4.51 13.99 14.39
CA ASN A 68 3.36 14.07 13.50
C ASN A 68 3.79 13.58 12.10
N VAL A 69 3.70 12.27 11.85
CA VAL A 69 3.98 11.70 10.55
C VAL A 69 2.75 12.03 9.73
N ILE A 70 2.86 13.11 8.96
CA ILE A 70 1.93 13.37 7.87
C ILE A 70 2.22 12.26 6.86
N TRP A 71 1.41 11.20 6.91
CA TRP A 71 1.52 9.99 6.07
C TRP A 71 1.35 10.26 4.56
N ASN A 72 1.39 11.53 4.15
CA ASN A 72 1.33 11.98 2.77
C ASN A 72 2.27 13.17 2.56
N THR A 73 3.55 12.90 2.29
CA THR A 73 4.52 13.90 1.78
C THR A 73 4.60 13.92 0.24
N ALA A 74 3.91 13.00 -0.44
CA ALA A 74 4.04 12.82 -1.88
C ALA A 74 3.33 13.88 -2.76
N ASN A 75 2.63 14.87 -2.18
CA ASN A 75 1.91 15.90 -2.95
C ASN A 75 2.48 17.33 -2.79
N THR A 76 3.72 17.49 -2.31
CA THR A 76 4.40 18.81 -2.30
C THR A 76 5.40 18.99 -3.44
N GLN A 77 5.38 18.14 -4.46
CA GLN A 77 6.07 18.41 -5.71
C GLN A 77 5.29 19.55 -6.40
N LYS A 78 5.68 20.80 -6.15
CA LYS A 78 5.31 21.89 -7.05
C LYS A 78 5.74 21.45 -8.44
N SER A 79 4.82 21.39 -9.38
CA SER A 79 5.15 21.17 -10.79
C SER A 79 6.12 22.26 -11.23
N GLU A 80 7.40 21.89 -11.41
CA GLU A 80 8.38 22.75 -12.06
C GLU A 80 7.87 23.05 -13.48
N PRO A 81 7.76 24.32 -13.90
CA PRO A 81 7.38 24.65 -15.26
C PRO A 81 8.47 24.15 -16.21
N ASN A 82 8.08 23.28 -17.14
CA ASN A 82 8.96 22.70 -18.16
C ASN A 82 9.64 23.81 -18.98
N LEU A 83 10.92 24.05 -18.72
CA LEU A 83 11.74 25.11 -19.36
C LEU A 83 12.30 24.72 -20.74
N PHE A 84 11.93 23.56 -21.31
CA PHE A 84 12.48 23.05 -22.57
C PHE A 84 11.54 23.14 -23.80
N SER A 85 10.55 24.03 -23.81
CA SER A 85 9.85 24.42 -25.05
C SER A 85 10.37 25.76 -25.59
N ARG A 86 11.57 25.74 -26.15
CA ARG A 86 12.02 26.79 -27.10
C ARG A 86 12.63 26.13 -28.32
N HIS A 87 11.79 25.78 -29.30
CA HIS A 87 12.18 25.72 -30.71
C HIS A 87 10.93 25.93 -31.58
N ALA A 88 10.63 27.19 -31.87
CA ALA A 88 9.81 27.57 -33.00
C ALA A 88 10.49 28.77 -33.68
N GLN A 89 10.93 28.53 -34.91
CA GLN A 89 11.78 29.40 -35.71
C GLN A 89 11.08 30.73 -36.02
N LYS A 90 11.71 31.86 -35.67
CA LYS A 90 11.31 33.18 -36.20
C LYS A 90 11.66 33.21 -37.69
N LYS A 91 10.68 33.04 -38.57
CA LYS A 91 10.79 33.40 -39.98
C LYS A 91 10.98 34.92 -40.06
N LYS A 92 12.14 35.37 -40.54
CA LYS A 92 12.38 36.76 -40.92
C LYS A 92 11.57 37.03 -42.19
N HIS A 93 10.54 37.87 -42.12
CA HIS A 93 9.95 38.45 -43.32
C HIS A 93 10.81 39.64 -43.76
N PHE A 94 11.45 39.45 -44.90
CA PHE A 94 12.19 40.43 -45.67
C PHE A 94 11.20 41.47 -46.23
N THR A 95 11.54 42.75 -46.10
CA THR A 95 10.74 43.91 -46.52
C THR A 95 11.14 44.28 -47.95
N GLU A 96 10.15 44.39 -48.85
CA GLU A 96 10.30 45.02 -50.16
C GLU A 96 9.18 46.04 -50.33
N GLN A 97 9.56 47.32 -50.42
CA GLN A 97 8.99 48.36 -51.28
C GLN A 97 9.87 49.62 -51.20
#